data_AF-D8DT76-F1
#
_entry.id   AF-D8DT76-F1
#
_cell.length_a   1.000
_cell.length_b   1.000
_cell.length_c   1.000
_cell.angle_alpha   90.00
_cell.angle_beta   90.00
_cell.angle_gamma   90.00
#
_symmetry.space_group_name_H-M   'P 1'
#
loop_
_entity.id
_entity.type
_entity.pdbx_description
1 polymer ?
#
loop_
_entity_poly.entity_id
_entity_poly.type
_entity_poly.pdbx_seq_one_letter_code
_entity_poly.pdbx_strand_id
1 'polypeptide(L)'
;MSKFLEVIFISLCTFLFCPSIACASVDIASTNTNTTSSTQGSSEVPAGKYDWNSVMDAIIEVESGGNNRARSGSSAGPMQITPVLVRECNNILRKKNSKKRFKLSDRFSVAKSKEMFLLIQEVFNPLNSIEKAIRSWNGGVHYSVKRTQQYLNKVLEKMK
;
A
#
# COMPACT_ATOMS: atom_id res chain seq x y z
N MET A 1 25.59 21.61 45.44
CA MET A 1 25.30 20.17 45.42
C MET A 1 24.30 19.88 46.53
N SER A 2 23.01 19.96 46.22
CA SER A 2 21.92 19.82 47.18
C SER A 2 21.09 18.56 46.85
N LYS A 3 21.37 17.55 47.68
CA LYS A 3 20.64 16.37 48.12
C LYS A 3 19.30 16.02 47.44
N PHE A 4 19.27 14.75 47.04
CA PHE A 4 18.16 13.91 46.62
C PHE A 4 16.96 13.98 47.57
N LEU A 5 15.77 14.10 47.00
CA LEU A 5 14.49 13.95 47.67
C LEU A 5 13.78 12.73 47.06
N GLU A 6 13.67 11.67 47.87
CA GLU A 6 12.74 10.56 47.65
C GLU A 6 11.31 11.05 47.83
N VAL A 7 10.36 10.62 46.97
CA VAL A 7 9.02 10.16 47.39
C VAL A 7 8.49 9.17 46.36
N ILE A 8 8.21 7.97 46.86
CA ILE A 8 7.53 6.83 46.26
C ILE A 8 6.03 7.12 46.18
N PHE A 9 5.37 6.90 45.04
CA PHE A 9 3.95 6.56 45.02
C PHE A 9 3.66 5.50 43.96
N ILE A 10 3.50 4.28 44.47
CA ILE A 10 3.07 3.07 43.81
C ILE A 10 1.61 3.27 43.35
N SER A 11 1.34 3.12 42.06
CA SER A 11 -0.03 2.96 41.55
C SER A 11 -0.11 1.63 40.79
N LEU A 12 -0.41 0.61 41.57
CA LEU A 12 -0.72 -0.75 41.15
C LEU A 12 -2.19 -0.74 40.65
N CYS A 13 -2.39 -0.58 39.34
CA CYS A 13 -3.72 -0.72 38.75
C CYS A 13 -4.11 -2.21 38.73
N THR A 14 -4.94 -2.59 39.68
CA THR A 14 -5.53 -3.92 39.83
C THR A 14 -6.53 -4.18 38.72
N PHE A 15 -6.27 -5.24 37.96
CA PHE A 15 -7.24 -5.87 37.07
C PHE A 15 -8.35 -6.52 37.91
N LEU A 16 -9.55 -5.95 37.89
CA LEU A 16 -10.75 -6.58 38.43
C LEU A 16 -11.69 -7.00 37.30
N PHE A 17 -11.75 -8.32 37.17
CA PHE A 17 -12.86 -9.17 36.74
C PHE A 17 -14.26 -8.54 36.84
N CYS A 18 -15.08 -8.71 35.79
CA CYS A 18 -16.53 -8.57 35.88
C CYS A 18 -17.18 -9.82 35.24
N PRO A 19 -17.96 -10.62 35.98
CA PRO A 19 -18.66 -11.79 35.43
C PRO A 19 -20.11 -11.47 35.03
N SER A 20 -20.50 -12.04 33.89
CA SER A 20 -21.79 -12.65 33.55
C SER A 20 -23.11 -11.98 33.98
N ILE A 21 -23.85 -11.45 33.01
CA ILE A 21 -25.32 -11.57 32.97
C ILE A 21 -25.68 -12.18 31.62
N ALA A 22 -26.24 -13.39 31.67
CA ALA A 22 -26.98 -14.01 30.59
C ALA A 22 -28.47 -13.95 30.94
N CYS A 23 -29.32 -13.57 29.97
CA CYS A 23 -30.70 -14.03 29.89
C CYS A 23 -31.24 -13.92 28.44
N ALA A 24 -31.48 -15.11 27.87
CA ALA A 24 -32.45 -15.57 26.86
C ALA A 24 -33.57 -14.59 26.39
N SER A 25 -34.27 -14.72 25.26
CA SER A 25 -34.30 -15.50 24.00
C SER A 25 -35.53 -14.94 23.23
N VAL A 26 -35.55 -14.99 21.90
CA VAL A 26 -36.74 -15.35 21.06
C VAL A 26 -36.33 -15.28 19.59
N ASP A 27 -36.50 -16.42 18.91
CA ASP A 27 -36.29 -16.67 17.49
C ASP A 27 -37.33 -16.00 16.59
N ILE A 28 -36.99 -15.71 15.33
CA ILE A 28 -37.82 -16.01 14.14
C ILE A 28 -37.04 -15.77 12.81
N ALA A 29 -37.17 -16.79 11.95
CA ALA A 29 -37.04 -16.85 10.48
C ALA A 29 -35.65 -16.93 9.81
N SER A 30 -35.43 -18.10 9.21
CA SER A 30 -34.40 -18.51 8.26
C SER A 30 -34.33 -17.67 6.98
N THR A 31 -33.14 -17.46 6.45
CA THR A 31 -32.86 -17.72 5.02
C THR A 31 -31.38 -18.03 4.81
N ASN A 32 -31.14 -19.02 3.95
CA ASN A 32 -29.90 -19.76 3.75
C ASN A 32 -28.65 -18.92 3.48
N THR A 33 -27.55 -19.32 4.11
CA THR A 33 -26.19 -19.04 3.67
C THR A 33 -25.90 -19.76 2.35
N ASN A 34 -25.59 -19.01 1.30
CA ASN A 34 -24.66 -19.45 0.27
C ASN A 34 -23.56 -18.38 0.12
N THR A 35 -22.38 -18.75 0.60
CA THR A 35 -21.08 -18.21 0.19
C THR A 35 -21.02 -18.15 -1.34
N THR A 36 -20.92 -16.94 -1.91
CA THR A 36 -20.15 -16.66 -3.13
C THR A 36 -19.85 -15.16 -3.18
N SER A 37 -18.55 -14.87 -3.11
CA SER A 37 -17.87 -13.66 -3.54
C SER A 37 -18.63 -12.75 -4.53
N SER A 38 -18.84 -11.49 -4.15
CA SER A 38 -18.77 -10.27 -5.00
C SER A 38 -19.55 -9.12 -4.37
N THR A 39 -19.07 -8.54 -3.26
CA THR A 39 -19.58 -7.24 -2.82
C THR A 39 -18.65 -6.15 -3.36
N GLN A 40 -19.05 -5.66 -4.53
CA GLN A 40 -18.65 -4.35 -5.03
C GLN A 40 -19.03 -3.29 -3.99
N GLY A 41 -18.02 -2.79 -3.28
CA GLY A 41 -18.13 -1.55 -2.52
C GLY A 41 -17.91 -0.38 -3.46
N SER A 42 -18.97 0.16 -4.02
CA SER A 42 -18.97 1.47 -4.67
C SER A 42 -18.65 2.53 -3.61
N SER A 43 -17.36 2.80 -3.42
CA SER A 43 -16.92 4.03 -2.77
C SER A 43 -17.13 5.16 -3.76
N GLU A 44 -18.08 6.05 -3.47
CA GLU A 44 -18.26 7.29 -4.21
C GLU A 44 -16.95 8.06 -4.20
N VAL A 45 -16.25 8.02 -5.33
CA VAL A 45 -15.01 8.74 -5.55
C VAL A 45 -15.38 10.20 -5.76
N PRO A 46 -14.97 11.13 -4.88
CA PRO A 46 -15.18 12.55 -5.12
C PRO A 46 -14.56 12.92 -6.48
N ALA A 47 -15.35 13.62 -7.30
CA ALA A 47 -14.98 14.04 -8.64
C ALA A 47 -13.60 14.73 -8.63
N GLY A 48 -12.60 14.06 -9.20
CA GLY A 48 -11.22 14.54 -9.30
C GLY A 48 -10.13 13.54 -8.89
N LYS A 49 -10.46 12.39 -8.29
CA LYS A 49 -9.46 11.39 -7.89
C LYS A 49 -9.26 10.33 -8.98
N TYR A 50 -8.12 10.43 -9.66
CA TYR A 50 -7.66 9.49 -10.69
C TYR A 50 -7.62 8.05 -10.16
N ASP A 51 -8.20 7.09 -10.89
CA ASP A 51 -8.20 5.68 -10.48
C ASP A 51 -6.89 4.99 -10.88
N TRP A 52 -5.92 5.03 -9.98
CA TRP A 52 -4.64 4.36 -10.15
C TRP A 52 -4.72 2.83 -10.07
N ASN A 53 -5.86 2.23 -9.66
CA ASN A 53 -5.93 0.79 -9.43
C ASN A 53 -5.70 0.00 -10.71
N SER A 54 -6.38 0.34 -11.81
CA SER A 54 -6.18 -0.31 -13.12
C SER A 54 -4.71 -0.25 -13.56
N VAL A 55 -4.05 0.92 -13.40
CA VAL A 55 -2.62 1.07 -13.72
C VAL A 55 -1.74 0.18 -12.84
N MET A 56 -1.98 0.18 -11.53
CA MET A 56 -1.17 -0.61 -10.59
C MET A 56 -1.36 -2.11 -10.78
N ASP A 57 -2.58 -2.58 -11.05
CA ASP A 57 -2.89 -3.99 -11.29
C ASP A 57 -2.26 -4.46 -12.60
N ALA A 58 -2.35 -3.65 -13.66
CA ALA A 58 -1.68 -3.92 -14.92
C ALA A 58 -0.14 -3.96 -14.78
N ILE A 59 0.45 -3.06 -13.99
CA ILE A 59 1.90 -3.09 -13.68
C ILE A 59 2.26 -4.37 -12.92
N ILE A 60 1.49 -4.79 -11.91
CA ILE A 60 1.75 -6.02 -11.14
C ILE A 60 1.78 -7.24 -12.07
N GLU A 61 0.83 -7.31 -12.99
CA GLU A 61 0.74 -8.38 -13.99
C GLU A 61 1.95 -8.37 -14.92
N VAL A 62 2.37 -7.21 -15.45
CA VAL A 62 3.54 -7.11 -16.33
C VAL A 62 4.86 -7.41 -15.61
N GLU A 63 5.02 -6.98 -14.35
CA GLU A 63 6.27 -7.12 -13.59
C GLU A 63 6.48 -8.50 -12.99
N SER A 64 5.41 -9.17 -12.57
CA SER A 64 5.51 -10.41 -11.80
C SER A 64 4.47 -11.47 -12.12
N GLY A 65 3.48 -11.17 -12.97
CA GLY A 65 2.29 -12.01 -13.15
C GLY A 65 1.53 -12.23 -11.84
N GLY A 66 1.53 -11.23 -10.95
CA GLY A 66 0.90 -11.33 -9.62
C GLY A 66 1.73 -12.08 -8.57
N ASN A 67 2.96 -12.50 -8.86
CA ASN A 67 3.79 -13.22 -7.89
C ASN A 67 4.41 -12.29 -6.84
N ASN A 68 3.82 -12.29 -5.64
CA ASN A 68 4.30 -11.51 -4.50
C ASN A 68 5.75 -11.79 -4.09
N ARG A 69 6.32 -12.96 -4.44
CA ARG A 69 7.68 -13.38 -4.08
C ARG A 69 8.69 -13.27 -5.24
N ALA A 70 8.29 -12.69 -6.37
CA ALA A 70 9.16 -12.53 -7.54
C ALA A 70 10.44 -11.76 -7.21
N ARG A 71 11.56 -12.14 -7.83
CA ARG A 71 12.87 -11.51 -7.68
C ARG A 71 13.59 -11.48 -9.01
N SER A 72 14.16 -10.33 -9.35
CA SER A 72 15.02 -10.17 -10.53
C SER A 72 16.12 -9.17 -10.19
N GLY A 73 17.37 -9.63 -10.12
CA GLY A 73 18.49 -8.82 -9.63
C GLY A 73 18.21 -8.22 -8.24
N SER A 74 18.26 -6.89 -8.14
CA SER A 74 17.96 -6.18 -6.88
C SER A 74 16.46 -5.94 -6.66
N SER A 75 15.65 -6.07 -7.72
CA SER A 75 14.20 -5.87 -7.70
C SER A 75 13.49 -7.04 -7.03
N ALA A 76 12.40 -6.74 -6.31
CA ALA A 76 11.63 -7.77 -5.63
C ALA A 76 10.16 -7.39 -5.47
N GLY A 77 9.32 -8.42 -5.35
CA GLY A 77 7.90 -8.28 -5.07
C GLY A 77 7.02 -8.16 -6.31
N PRO A 78 5.71 -7.91 -6.11
CA PRO A 78 4.73 -7.93 -7.18
C PRO A 78 4.92 -6.79 -8.20
N MET A 79 5.53 -5.67 -7.79
CA MET A 79 5.84 -4.53 -8.66
C MET A 79 7.34 -4.36 -8.94
N GLN A 80 8.16 -5.39 -8.67
CA GLN A 80 9.61 -5.40 -8.89
C GLN A 80 10.34 -4.14 -8.37
N ILE A 81 10.07 -3.78 -7.11
CA ILE A 81 10.61 -2.57 -6.49
C ILE A 81 12.09 -2.75 -6.13
N THR A 82 12.94 -1.74 -6.38
CA THR A 82 14.37 -1.75 -6.03
C THR A 82 14.65 -1.18 -4.63
N PRO A 83 15.81 -1.47 -4.02
CA PRO A 83 16.24 -0.82 -2.78
C PRO A 83 16.35 0.71 -2.88
N VAL A 84 16.68 1.23 -4.07
CA VAL A 84 16.76 2.67 -4.33
C VAL A 84 15.38 3.32 -4.24
N LEU A 85 14.35 2.69 -4.83
CA LEU A 85 12.98 3.20 -4.75
C LEU A 85 12.45 3.20 -3.30
N VAL A 86 12.74 2.16 -2.51
CA VAL A 86 12.39 2.12 -1.07
C VAL A 86 13.06 3.28 -0.31
N ARG A 87 14.34 3.55 -0.60
CA ARG A 87 15.07 4.68 -0.03
C ARG A 87 14.42 6.00 -0.41
N GLU A 88 13.99 6.15 -1.66
CA GLU A 88 13.35 7.36 -2.16
C GLU A 88 11.98 7.58 -1.53
N CYS A 89 11.16 6.54 -1.37
CA CYS A 89 9.91 6.64 -0.61
C CYS A 89 10.16 7.13 0.82
N ASN A 90 11.21 6.62 1.48
CA ASN A 90 11.59 7.08 2.81
C ASN A 90 12.16 8.52 2.82
N ASN A 91 12.80 8.98 1.73
CA ASN A 91 13.21 10.37 1.56
C ASN A 91 12.00 11.30 1.46
N ILE A 92 11.00 10.91 0.66
CA ILE A 92 9.74 11.65 0.48
C ILE A 92 9.00 11.76 1.82
N LEU A 93 8.83 10.64 2.53
CA LEU A 93 8.16 10.64 3.84
C LEU A 93 8.88 11.49 4.88
N ARG A 94 10.22 11.56 4.84
CA ARG A 94 11.00 12.49 5.67
C ARG A 94 10.70 13.94 5.36
N LYS A 95 10.72 14.32 4.07
CA LYS A 95 10.40 15.69 3.62
C LYS A 95 8.99 16.12 4.03
N LYS A 96 8.06 15.15 4.12
CA LYS A 96 6.69 15.34 4.60
C LYS A 96 6.53 15.28 6.12
N ASN A 97 7.62 15.18 6.90
CA ASN A 97 7.59 15.01 8.36
C ASN A 97 6.79 13.79 8.86
N SER A 98 6.60 12.76 8.02
CA SER A 98 5.94 11.51 8.44
C SER A 98 6.89 10.65 9.26
N LYS A 99 6.36 9.95 10.27
CA LYS A 99 7.11 8.95 11.06
C LYS A 99 7.20 7.58 10.38
N LYS A 100 6.36 7.32 9.36
CA LYS A 100 6.31 6.04 8.65
C LYS A 100 7.59 5.76 7.86
N ARG A 101 8.10 4.52 7.88
CA ARG A 101 9.26 4.09 7.08
C ARG A 101 9.03 2.70 6.49
N PHE A 102 9.34 2.54 5.22
CA PHE A 102 9.34 1.25 4.55
C PHE A 102 10.65 0.50 4.77
N LYS A 103 10.55 -0.82 4.92
CA LYS A 103 11.64 -1.78 4.96
C LYS A 103 11.76 -2.49 3.61
N LEU A 104 12.92 -3.11 3.33
CA LEU A 104 13.10 -3.90 2.10
C LEU A 104 12.14 -5.09 2.00
N SER A 105 11.68 -5.63 3.13
CA SER A 105 10.69 -6.69 3.21
C SER A 105 9.29 -6.23 2.79
N ASP A 106 9.00 -4.93 2.84
CA ASP A 106 7.67 -4.40 2.51
C ASP A 106 7.37 -4.50 1.02
N ARG A 107 8.40 -4.68 0.20
CA ARG A 107 8.28 -4.91 -1.24
C ARG A 107 7.48 -6.17 -1.58
N PHE A 108 7.39 -7.16 -0.69
CA PHE A 108 6.63 -8.38 -0.94
C PHE A 108 5.12 -8.23 -0.66
N SER A 109 4.69 -7.10 -0.09
CA SER A 109 3.27 -6.80 0.14
C SER A 109 2.70 -6.01 -1.03
N VAL A 110 1.61 -6.49 -1.62
CA VAL A 110 0.88 -5.79 -2.69
C VAL A 110 0.45 -4.40 -2.22
N ALA A 111 -0.19 -4.32 -1.05
CA ALA A 111 -0.68 -3.05 -0.50
C ALA A 111 0.45 -2.02 -0.30
N LYS A 112 1.58 -2.44 0.28
CA LYS A 112 2.72 -1.52 0.48
C LYS A 112 3.43 -1.18 -0.83
N SER A 113 3.44 -2.08 -1.81
CA SER A 113 3.98 -1.81 -3.14
C SER A 113 3.16 -0.74 -3.87
N LYS A 114 1.83 -0.87 -3.85
CA LYS A 114 0.89 0.13 -4.36
C LYS A 114 1.06 1.48 -3.66
N GLU A 115 1.24 1.48 -2.34
CA GLU A 115 1.50 2.71 -1.60
C GLU A 115 2.83 3.39 -2.00
N MET A 116 3.90 2.61 -2.16
CA MET A 116 5.18 3.14 -2.63
C MET A 116 5.08 3.70 -4.06
N PHE A 117 4.29 3.06 -4.93
CA PHE A 117 3.99 3.59 -6.26
C PHE A 117 3.35 4.98 -6.17
N LEU A 118 2.29 5.12 -5.37
CA LEU A 118 1.57 6.40 -5.22
C LEU A 118 2.47 7.51 -4.66
N LEU A 119 3.33 7.22 -3.69
CA LEU A 119 4.27 8.20 -3.14
C LEU A 119 5.25 8.74 -4.19
N ILE A 120 5.74 7.88 -5.08
CA ILE A 120 6.61 8.29 -6.19
C ILE A 120 5.83 9.13 -7.20
N GLN A 121 4.61 8.72 -7.57
CA GLN A 121 3.79 9.46 -8.53
C GLN A 121 3.42 10.86 -8.03
N GLU A 122 3.12 11.02 -6.75
CA GLU A 122 2.78 12.32 -6.17
C GLU A 122 3.90 13.36 -6.35
N VAL A 123 5.17 12.94 -6.29
CA VAL A 123 6.32 13.84 -6.39
C VAL A 123 6.77 14.03 -7.83
N PHE A 124 6.84 12.95 -8.61
CA PHE A 124 7.46 12.98 -9.94
C PHE A 124 6.44 13.09 -11.09
N ASN A 125 5.14 12.96 -10.80
CA ASN A 125 4.05 13.04 -11.76
C ASN A 125 2.86 13.90 -11.23
N PRO A 126 3.08 15.18 -10.91
CA PRO A 126 2.06 16.03 -10.28
C PRO A 126 0.83 16.30 -11.16
N LEU A 127 0.94 16.08 -12.48
CA LEU A 127 -0.16 16.22 -13.43
C LEU A 127 -0.93 14.91 -13.66
N ASN A 128 -0.60 13.84 -12.92
CA ASN A 128 -1.27 12.53 -12.98
C ASN A 128 -1.35 11.93 -14.40
N SER A 129 -0.30 12.06 -15.21
CA SER A 129 -0.25 11.44 -16.54
C SER A 129 -0.02 9.93 -16.42
N ILE A 130 -0.93 9.11 -16.96
CA ILE A 130 -0.79 7.64 -17.02
C ILE A 130 0.50 7.24 -17.71
N GLU A 131 0.74 7.80 -18.90
CA GLU A 131 1.89 7.46 -19.71
C GLU A 131 3.19 7.78 -18.96
N LYS A 132 3.26 8.95 -18.31
CA LYS A 132 4.39 9.31 -17.47
C LYS A 132 4.56 8.34 -16.30
N ALA A 133 3.47 7.94 -15.64
CA ALA A 133 3.52 6.99 -14.54
C ALA A 133 4.12 5.65 -14.97
N ILE A 134 3.61 5.09 -16.07
CA ILE A 134 4.04 3.80 -16.61
C ILE A 134 5.50 3.86 -17.07
N ARG A 135 5.86 4.88 -17.86
CA ARG A 135 7.22 5.00 -18.40
C ARG A 135 8.25 5.28 -17.31
N SER A 136 7.93 6.13 -16.34
CA SER A 136 8.84 6.43 -15.23
C SER A 136 9.01 5.26 -14.27
N TRP A 137 8.01 4.37 -14.17
CA TRP A 137 8.16 3.12 -13.41
C TRP A 137 9.23 2.21 -14.03
N ASN A 138 9.25 2.09 -15.36
CA ASN A 138 10.23 1.26 -16.07
C ASN A 138 11.61 1.92 -16.23
N GLY A 139 11.64 3.19 -16.62
CA GLY A 139 12.86 3.90 -17.00
C GLY A 139 13.40 4.90 -15.99
N GLY A 140 12.73 5.06 -14.84
CA GLY A 140 13.02 6.13 -13.87
C GLY A 140 12.54 7.51 -14.34
N VAL A 141 12.81 8.55 -13.53
CA VAL A 141 12.31 9.93 -13.78
C VAL A 141 12.80 10.51 -15.13
N HIS A 142 13.96 10.08 -15.61
CA HIS A 142 14.56 10.50 -16.88
C HIS A 142 14.43 9.42 -17.97
N TYR A 143 13.30 8.72 -18.00
CA TYR A 143 13.05 7.66 -18.97
C TYR A 143 13.22 8.11 -20.43
N SER A 144 13.62 7.18 -21.29
CA SER A 144 13.60 7.37 -22.74
C SER A 144 12.27 6.87 -23.31
N VAL A 145 11.59 7.70 -24.10
CA VAL A 145 10.33 7.33 -24.79
C VAL A 145 10.54 6.09 -25.67
N LYS A 146 11.60 6.07 -26.48
CA LYS A 146 11.94 4.94 -27.36
C LYS A 146 12.14 3.65 -26.57
N ARG A 147 12.89 3.69 -25.46
CA ARG A 147 13.20 2.47 -24.66
C ARG A 147 12.00 1.96 -23.86
N THR A 148 11.13 2.85 -23.41
CA THR A 148 9.95 2.49 -22.58
C THR A 148 8.70 2.17 -23.39
N GLN A 149 8.72 2.32 -24.73
CA GLN A 149 7.53 2.13 -25.56
C GLN A 149 6.93 0.72 -25.45
N GLN A 150 7.78 -0.31 -25.50
CA GLN A 150 7.30 -1.70 -25.39
C GLN A 150 6.68 -1.96 -24.02
N TYR A 151 7.27 -1.41 -22.96
CA TYR A 151 6.73 -1.53 -21.61
C TYR A 151 5.37 -0.82 -21.48
N LEU A 152 5.25 0.40 -22.02
CA LEU A 152 3.99 1.12 -22.06
C LEU A 152 2.89 0.29 -22.74
N ASN A 153 3.18 -0.26 -23.93
CA ASN A 153 2.21 -1.04 -24.68
C ASN A 153 1.73 -2.26 -23.88
N LYS A 154 2.65 -2.98 -23.21
CA LYS A 154 2.30 -4.14 -22.36
C LYS A 154 1.37 -3.75 -21.22
N VAL A 155 1.64 -2.64 -20.54
CA VAL A 155 0.78 -2.20 -19.42
C VAL A 155 -0.58 -1.77 -19.92
N LEU A 156 -0.66 -0.98 -21.00
CA LEU A 156 -1.93 -0.55 -21.59
C LEU A 156 -2.78 -1.73 -22.07
N GLU A 157 -2.14 -2.79 -22.59
CA GLU A 157 -2.85 -4.02 -22.98
C GLU A 157 -3.51 -4.72 -21.79
N LYS A 158 -2.91 -4.63 -20.60
CA LYS A 158 -3.38 -5.26 -19.35
C LYS A 158 -4.36 -4.40 -18.55
N MET A 159 -4.62 -3.15 -18.95
CA MET A 159 -5.56 -2.23 -18.26
C MET A 159 -7.04 -2.43 -18.65
N LYS A 160 -7.35 -3.45 -19.45
CA LYS A 160 -8.68 -3.70 -20.02
C LYS A 160 -9.69 -4.25 -19.02
#